data_AF-A0A1Y1QVQ0-F1
#
_entry.id   AF-A0A1Y1QVQ0-F1
#
_cell.length_a   1.000
_cell.length_b   1.000
_cell.length_c   1.000
_cell.angle_alpha   90.00
_cell.angle_beta   90.00
_cell.angle_gamma   90.00
#
_symmetry.space_group_name_H-M   'P 1'
#
loop_
_entity.id
_entity.type
_entity.pdbx_description
1 polymer ?
#
loop_
_entity_poly.entity_id
_entity_poly.type
_entity_poly.pdbx_seq_one_letter_code
_entity_poly.pdbx_strand_id
1 'polypeptide(L)'
;MKVSKMLLFGSLLSLFALSGCSRSDAQEAIATPVIAGAFTSCREPRPEICYEVYAPVCATRDSGIRCVTTPCPSQEQAVYSNDCTACADSRVMGYVAGECR
;
A
#
# COMPACT_ATOMS: atom_id res chain seq x y z
N MET A 1 22.49 -53.07 27.44
CA MET A 1 21.45 -52.03 27.57
C MET A 1 21.90 -50.81 26.77
N LYS A 2 21.04 -50.37 25.85
CA LYS A 2 21.29 -49.37 24.79
C LYS A 2 21.11 -47.96 25.37
N VAL A 3 22.19 -47.20 25.59
CA VAL A 3 22.08 -45.80 26.06
C VAL A 3 22.94 -44.82 25.23
N SER A 4 23.82 -45.29 24.35
CA SER A 4 24.80 -44.42 23.68
C SER A 4 24.33 -43.79 22.36
N LYS A 5 23.33 -44.36 21.67
CA LYS A 5 22.84 -43.82 20.37
C LYS A 5 21.79 -42.71 20.48
N MET A 6 21.27 -42.44 21.68
CA MET A 6 20.17 -41.49 21.90
C MET A 6 20.63 -40.07 22.27
N LEU A 7 21.95 -39.83 22.34
CA LEU A 7 22.52 -38.50 22.59
C LEU A 7 23.01 -37.80 21.32
N LEU A 8 23.16 -38.51 20.20
CA LEU A 8 23.58 -37.93 18.92
C LEU A 8 22.42 -37.44 18.04
N PHE A 9 21.19 -37.93 18.26
CA PHE A 9 20.01 -37.51 17.50
C PHE A 9 19.26 -36.32 18.13
N GLY A 10 19.49 -36.03 19.42
CA GLY A 10 18.83 -34.92 20.12
C GLY A 10 19.43 -33.55 19.81
N SER A 11 20.72 -33.49 19.41
CA SER A 11 21.41 -32.22 19.16
C SER A 11 21.16 -31.64 17.76
N LEU A 12 20.65 -32.43 16.82
CA LEU A 12 20.42 -31.98 15.43
C LEU A 12 19.03 -31.38 15.20
N LEU A 13 18.10 -31.54 16.15
CA LEU A 13 16.70 -31.09 16.00
C LEU A 13 16.41 -29.70 16.58
N SER A 14 17.36 -29.09 17.32
CA SER A 14 17.19 -27.74 17.90
C SER A 14 17.62 -26.58 17.00
N LEU A 15 18.14 -26.84 15.80
CA LEU A 15 18.62 -25.79 14.89
C LEU A 15 17.59 -25.32 13.84
N PHE A 16 16.37 -25.87 13.84
CA PHE A 16 15.35 -25.56 12.82
C PHE A 16 14.28 -24.53 13.23
N ALA A 17 14.46 -23.81 14.36
CA ALA A 17 13.38 -23.04 14.98
C ALA A 17 13.47 -21.50 14.90
N LEU A 18 14.44 -20.90 14.17
CA LEU A 18 14.64 -19.44 14.20
C LEU A 18 14.93 -18.80 12.83
N SER A 19 14.17 -19.12 11.78
CA SER A 19 14.14 -18.28 10.57
C SER A 19 12.73 -18.08 10.02
N GLY A 20 11.85 -17.52 10.86
CA GLY A 20 10.61 -16.89 10.40
C GLY A 20 10.79 -15.37 10.45
N CYS A 21 11.18 -14.75 9.33
CA CYS A 21 11.08 -13.30 9.20
C CYS A 21 9.61 -12.93 8.98
N SER A 22 8.84 -12.74 10.05
CA SER A 22 7.64 -11.89 9.97
C SER A 22 8.13 -10.45 9.85
N ARG A 23 8.27 -9.97 8.60
CA ARG A 23 8.47 -8.56 8.33
C ARG A 23 7.14 -7.85 8.55
N SER A 24 6.84 -7.56 9.82
CA SER A 24 5.82 -6.57 10.17
C SER A 24 6.40 -5.20 9.81
N ASP A 25 6.11 -4.72 8.61
CA ASP A 25 6.26 -3.31 8.27
C ASP A 25 5.19 -2.52 9.04
N ALA A 26 5.36 -2.44 10.36
CA ALA A 26 4.79 -1.36 11.15
C ALA A 26 5.56 -0.12 10.73
N GLN A 27 5.02 0.59 9.73
CA GLN A 27 5.50 1.88 9.26
C GLN A 27 5.39 2.86 10.43
N GLU A 28 6.44 2.94 11.23
CA GLU A 28 6.73 4.07 12.11
C GLU A 28 6.74 5.31 11.21
N ALA A 29 5.79 6.22 11.44
CA ALA A 29 5.65 7.43 10.65
C ALA A 29 6.82 8.39 10.98
N ILE A 30 8.00 8.11 10.42
CA ILE A 30 9.05 9.10 10.30
C ILE A 30 8.50 10.17 9.35
N ALA A 31 8.27 11.37 9.88
CA ALA A 31 7.82 12.54 9.15
C ALA A 31 8.87 12.90 8.09
N THR A 32 8.78 12.22 6.94
CA THR A 32 9.51 12.60 5.73
C THR A 32 8.91 13.93 5.28
N PRO A 33 9.70 14.94 4.91
CA PRO A 33 9.16 16.19 4.41
C PRO A 33 8.23 15.89 3.23
N VAL A 34 6.95 16.24 3.38
CA VAL A 34 5.93 16.12 2.33
C VAL A 34 6.31 17.14 1.26
N ILE A 35 7.08 16.71 0.26
CA ILE A 35 7.37 17.53 -0.92
C ILE A 35 6.02 17.79 -1.59
N ALA A 36 5.58 19.05 -1.62
CA ALA A 36 4.39 19.44 -2.35
C ALA A 36 4.54 19.00 -3.82
N GLY A 37 3.66 18.10 -4.28
CA GLY A 37 3.77 17.46 -5.61
C GLY A 37 4.15 15.98 -5.59
N ALA A 38 4.45 15.39 -4.43
CA ALA A 38 4.70 13.95 -4.32
C ALA A 38 3.38 13.15 -4.46
N PHE A 39 3.43 12.05 -5.21
CA PHE A 39 2.31 11.11 -5.35
C PHE A 39 2.11 10.31 -4.06
N THR A 40 0.89 10.30 -3.55
CA THR A 40 0.46 9.56 -2.36
C THR A 40 -0.48 8.44 -2.78
N SER A 41 -0.10 7.18 -2.52
CA SER A 41 -0.93 6.02 -2.83
C SER A 41 -2.03 5.81 -1.79
N CYS A 42 -3.24 5.47 -2.25
CA CYS A 42 -4.34 5.11 -1.37
C CYS A 42 -4.12 3.72 -0.76
N ARG A 43 -4.38 3.60 0.55
CA ARG A 43 -4.18 2.37 1.32
C ARG A 43 -5.51 1.69 1.64
N GLU A 44 -5.43 0.40 1.92
CA GLU A 44 -6.54 -0.39 2.44
C GLU A 44 -6.49 -0.46 3.98
N PRO A 45 -7.65 -0.49 4.68
CA PRO A 45 -9.00 -0.39 4.12
C PRO A 45 -9.36 1.04 3.68
N ARG A 46 -10.17 1.14 2.63
CA ARG A 46 -10.69 2.43 2.12
C ARG A 46 -11.60 3.12 3.14
N PRO A 47 -11.52 4.45 3.30
CA PRO A 47 -12.40 5.19 4.19
C PRO A 47 -13.83 5.18 3.65
N GLU A 48 -14.80 4.88 4.51
CA GLU A 48 -16.24 4.97 4.18
C GLU A 48 -16.86 6.33 4.55
N ILE A 49 -16.23 7.05 5.49
CA ILE A 49 -16.68 8.35 5.99
C ILE A 49 -15.55 9.35 5.82
N CYS A 50 -15.84 10.48 5.17
CA CYS A 50 -14.88 11.55 4.93
C CYS A 50 -15.30 12.87 5.56
N TYR A 51 -14.31 13.68 5.91
CA TYR A 51 -14.51 15.04 6.38
C TYR A 51 -14.84 16.00 5.24
N GLU A 52 -15.55 17.08 5.58
CA GLU A 52 -16.02 18.11 4.65
C GLU A 52 -15.04 19.30 4.56
N VAL A 53 -13.74 19.02 4.45
CA VAL A 53 -12.72 20.06 4.21
C VAL A 53 -12.40 20.12 2.73
N TYR A 54 -12.44 21.30 2.12
CA TYR A 54 -12.02 21.49 0.74
C TYR A 54 -10.50 21.73 0.66
N ALA A 55 -9.77 20.71 0.24
CA ALA A 55 -8.32 20.72 0.05
C ALA A 55 -8.01 19.85 -1.19
N PRO A 56 -8.22 20.37 -2.41
CA PRO A 56 -8.36 19.54 -3.60
C PRO A 56 -7.08 18.77 -3.93
N VAL A 57 -7.28 17.59 -4.52
CA VAL A 57 -6.21 16.69 -4.96
C VAL A 57 -6.47 16.21 -6.38
N CYS A 58 -5.39 15.97 -7.12
CA CYS A 58 -5.44 15.37 -8.45
C CYS A 58 -5.18 13.87 -8.31
N ALA A 59 -6.23 13.08 -8.46
CA ALA A 59 -6.19 11.64 -8.31
C ALA A 59 -5.93 10.94 -9.65
N THR A 60 -5.13 9.87 -9.62
CA THR A 60 -5.04 8.92 -10.72
C THR A 60 -6.09 7.83 -10.52
N ARG A 61 -7.08 7.80 -11.42
CA ARG A 61 -8.23 6.89 -11.36
C ARG A 61 -8.21 5.90 -12.52
N ASP A 62 -8.53 4.65 -12.22
CA ASP A 62 -8.82 3.64 -13.23
C ASP A 62 -10.10 4.02 -14.01
N SER A 63 -9.98 4.23 -15.33
CA SER A 63 -11.11 4.55 -16.21
C SER A 63 -12.02 3.34 -16.50
N GLY A 64 -11.58 2.12 -16.12
CA GLY A 64 -12.24 0.85 -16.45
C GLY A 64 -11.99 0.38 -17.90
N ILE A 65 -11.33 1.19 -18.73
CA ILE A 65 -11.05 0.86 -20.14
C ILE A 65 -9.92 -0.17 -20.21
N ARG A 66 -10.19 -1.31 -20.86
CA ARG A 66 -9.20 -2.36 -21.18
C ARG A 66 -9.10 -2.48 -22.70
N CYS A 67 -7.90 -2.36 -23.28
CA CYS A 67 -7.71 -2.39 -24.73
C CYS A 67 -6.74 -3.48 -25.15
N VAL A 68 -6.86 -3.94 -26.40
CA VAL A 68 -5.91 -4.88 -27.03
C VAL A 68 -4.82 -4.13 -27.80
N THR A 69 -5.12 -2.93 -28.31
CA THR A 69 -4.23 -2.09 -29.11
C THR A 69 -4.01 -0.72 -28.44
N THR A 70 -2.94 -0.03 -28.83
CA THR A 70 -2.55 1.28 -28.28
C THR A 70 -2.96 2.43 -29.20
N PRO A 71 -3.27 3.64 -28.66
CA PRO A 71 -3.21 4.01 -27.23
C PRO A 71 -4.41 3.50 -26.42
N CYS A 72 -4.18 3.14 -25.16
CA CYS A 72 -5.23 2.67 -24.25
C CYS A 72 -5.39 3.63 -23.05
N PRO A 73 -6.46 4.44 -23.00
CA PRO A 73 -6.71 5.39 -21.92
C PRO A 73 -7.27 4.66 -20.69
N SER A 74 -6.50 3.74 -20.11
CA SER A 74 -6.88 2.92 -18.95
C SER A 74 -6.85 3.67 -17.62
N GLN A 75 -6.31 4.89 -17.60
CA GLN A 75 -6.25 5.76 -16.44
C GLN A 75 -6.62 7.18 -16.85
N GLU A 76 -7.18 7.93 -15.91
CA GLU A 76 -7.49 9.34 -16.06
C GLU A 76 -7.10 10.11 -14.81
N GLN A 77 -6.90 11.42 -14.97
CA GLN A 77 -6.73 12.34 -13.87
C GLN A 77 -8.08 12.95 -13.51
N ALA A 78 -8.42 12.95 -12.22
CA ALA A 78 -9.67 13.49 -11.72
C ALA A 78 -9.44 14.31 -10.45
N VAL A 79 -10.09 15.47 -10.36
CA VAL A 79 -10.05 16.32 -9.17
C VAL A 79 -11.06 15.81 -8.15
N TYR A 80 -10.61 15.64 -6.91
CA TYR A 80 -11.46 15.33 -5.75
C TYR A 80 -11.35 16.45 -4.73
N SER A 81 -12.41 16.64 -3.93
CA SER A 81 -12.51 17.73 -2.95
C SER A 81 -11.44 17.67 -1.86
N ASN A 82 -11.00 16.47 -1.51
CA ASN A 82 -9.87 16.21 -0.62
C ASN A 82 -9.30 14.80 -0.83
N ASP A 83 -8.19 14.53 -0.17
CA ASP A 83 -7.51 13.23 -0.11
C ASP A 83 -8.39 12.09 0.41
N CYS A 84 -9.22 12.32 1.43
CA CYS A 84 -10.13 11.28 1.91
C CYS A 84 -11.12 10.85 0.83
N THR A 85 -11.81 11.83 0.20
CA THR A 85 -12.80 11.56 -0.85
C THR A 85 -12.16 10.92 -2.09
N ALA A 86 -10.91 11.29 -2.42
CA ALA A 86 -10.13 10.61 -3.45
C ALA A 86 -9.89 9.14 -3.08
N CYS A 87 -9.37 8.87 -1.88
CA CYS A 87 -9.07 7.51 -1.48
C CYS A 87 -10.28 6.69 -1.08
N ALA A 88 -11.46 7.27 -0.86
CA ALA A 88 -12.72 6.53 -0.70
C ALA A 88 -13.18 5.88 -2.02
N ASP A 89 -12.84 6.46 -3.18
CA ASP A 89 -13.13 5.84 -4.47
C ASP A 89 -12.20 4.66 -4.72
N SER A 90 -12.77 3.46 -4.73
CA SER A 90 -12.05 2.20 -4.99
C SER A 90 -11.26 2.16 -6.30
N ARG A 91 -11.62 3.01 -7.29
CA ARG A 91 -10.90 3.10 -8.57
C ARG A 91 -9.71 4.04 -8.52
N VAL A 92 -9.56 4.83 -7.47
CA VAL A 92 -8.43 5.74 -7.30
C VAL A 92 -7.22 4.97 -6.75
N MET A 93 -6.09 5.08 -7.44
CA MET A 93 -4.82 4.45 -7.06
C MET A 93 -4.02 5.32 -6.08
N GLY A 94 -4.18 6.64 -6.19
CA GLY A 94 -3.49 7.63 -5.39
C GLY A 94 -3.70 9.04 -5.94
N TYR A 95 -3.09 10.02 -5.30
CA TYR A 95 -3.28 11.43 -5.60
C TYR A 95 -2.02 12.26 -5.40
N VAL A 96 -2.01 13.45 -6.01
CA VAL A 96 -1.05 14.52 -5.75
C VAL A 96 -1.83 15.71 -5.17
N ALA A 97 -1.21 16.45 -4.25
CA ALA A 97 -1.83 17.65 -3.67
C ALA A 97 -2.05 18.75 -4.73
N GLY A 98 -3.22 19.40 -4.68
CA GLY A 98 -3.65 20.42 -5.64
C GLY A 98 -4.47 19.85 -6.79
N GLU A 99 -5.10 20.73 -7.57
CA GLU A 99 -5.90 20.36 -8.74
C GLU A 99 -5.02 19.83 -9.89
N CYS A 100 -5.65 19.12 -10.84
CA CYS A 100 -4.97 18.60 -12.03
C CYS A 100 -4.52 19.74 -12.95
N ARG A 101 -3.39 19.56 -13.65
CA ARG A 101 -2.72 20.56 -14.49
C ARG A 101 -2.56 20.08 -15.92
#